data_AF-A0A7X7D1D5-F1
#
_entry.id   AF-A0A7X7D1D5-F1
#
_cell.length_a   1.000
_cell.length_b   1.000
_cell.length_c   1.000
_cell.angle_alpha   90.00
_cell.angle_beta   90.00
_cell.angle_gamma   90.00
#
_symmetry.space_group_name_H-M   'P 1'
#
loop_
_entity.id
_entity.type
_entity.pdbx_description
1 polymer ?
#
loop_
_entity_poly.entity_id
_entity_poly.type
_entity_poly.pdbx_seq_one_letter_code
_entity_poly.pdbx_strand_id
1 'polypeptide(L)'
;GLTWRLLETFWDGSSLAHSYYDGVLQQQSYLSDAAAMLLAITMLYEDDHSWGEMMNAMADYVRRFHGSDGRWIESDAGDFMKIYASWFDHPVPSAVSLAETALTRLALLTGADLTPAIYRRPYQSDFYNINVLLTEDLFYLYTTRDLLPWSSIPVNSLQRRGEPETVCYDKVCRTAGLQDRTTERSGSPY
;
A
#
# COMPACT_ATOMS: atom_id res chain seq x y z
N GLY A 1 5.66 -7.32 -16.59
CA GLY A 1 4.23 -6.99 -16.42
C GLY A 1 3.97 -5.55 -16.82
N LEU A 2 2.71 -5.11 -16.83
CA LEU A 2 2.34 -3.71 -17.14
C LEU A 2 3.10 -2.71 -16.25
N THR A 3 3.17 -2.98 -14.95
CA THR A 3 3.85 -2.11 -13.97
C THR A 3 5.33 -1.90 -14.29
N TRP A 4 6.04 -2.94 -14.74
CA TRP A 4 7.44 -2.78 -15.15
C TRP A 4 7.57 -1.86 -16.36
N ARG A 5 6.69 -1.97 -17.36
CA ARG A 5 6.71 -1.07 -18.52
C ARG A 5 6.41 0.38 -18.13
N LEU A 6 5.51 0.60 -17.16
CA LEU A 6 5.25 1.93 -16.63
C LEU A 6 6.52 2.47 -15.95
N LEU A 7 7.18 1.70 -15.10
CA LEU A 7 8.42 2.14 -14.45
C LEU A 7 9.54 2.39 -15.48
N GLU A 8 9.74 1.50 -16.45
CA GLU A 8 10.72 1.72 -17.54
C GLU A 8 10.46 3.00 -18.35
N THR A 9 9.19 3.42 -18.45
CA THR A 9 8.81 4.61 -19.23
C THR A 9 8.85 5.89 -18.39
N PHE A 10 8.37 5.83 -17.14
CA PHE A 10 8.08 7.01 -16.33
C PHE A 10 9.07 7.24 -15.19
N TRP A 11 9.82 6.22 -14.75
CA TRP A 11 10.76 6.33 -13.64
C TRP A 11 12.20 6.44 -14.14
N ASP A 12 12.86 7.56 -13.83
CA ASP A 12 14.25 7.80 -14.24
C ASP A 12 15.31 7.39 -13.19
N GLY A 13 14.87 6.80 -12.07
CA GLY A 13 15.72 6.50 -10.91
C GLY A 13 15.65 7.54 -9.78
N SER A 14 15.09 8.72 -10.05
CA SER A 14 15.04 9.85 -9.12
C SER A 14 13.68 10.55 -9.08
N SER A 15 12.93 10.52 -10.17
CA SER A 15 11.63 11.15 -10.35
C SER A 15 10.70 10.29 -11.19
N LEU A 16 9.41 10.35 -10.89
CA LEU A 16 8.35 9.70 -11.65
C LEU A 16 7.63 10.77 -12.46
N ALA A 17 7.70 10.65 -13.78
CA ALA A 17 6.97 11.51 -14.70
C ALA A 17 5.46 11.23 -14.63
N HIS A 18 4.68 12.28 -14.81
CA HIS A 18 3.22 12.25 -14.70
C HIS A 18 2.54 11.58 -15.90
N SER A 19 2.95 11.95 -17.12
CA SER A 19 2.25 11.55 -18.34
C SER A 19 3.14 11.60 -19.58
N TYR A 20 2.70 10.90 -20.63
CA TYR A 20 3.38 10.86 -21.91
C TYR A 20 2.39 11.20 -23.02
N TYR A 21 2.65 12.29 -23.74
CA TYR A 21 1.77 12.79 -24.81
C TYR A 21 2.60 13.30 -25.98
N ASP A 22 2.24 12.89 -27.20
CA ASP A 22 2.85 13.31 -28.46
C ASP A 22 4.39 13.24 -28.47
N GLY A 23 4.93 12.11 -27.98
CA GLY A 23 6.37 11.89 -27.93
C GLY A 23 7.08 12.48 -26.71
N VAL A 24 6.37 13.27 -25.89
CA VAL A 24 6.95 14.05 -24.79
C VAL A 24 6.53 13.52 -23.42
N LEU A 25 7.52 13.28 -22.57
CA LEU A 25 7.34 12.89 -21.18
C LEU A 25 7.23 14.14 -20.28
N GLN A 26 6.14 14.24 -19.53
CA GLN A 26 5.86 15.35 -18.61
C GLN A 26 6.49 15.06 -17.25
N GLN A 27 7.58 15.75 -16.93
CA GLN A 27 8.46 15.46 -15.79
C GLN A 27 7.95 16.01 -14.45
N GLN A 28 6.77 16.62 -14.41
CA GLN A 28 6.17 17.09 -13.17
C GLN A 28 5.89 15.88 -12.27
N SER A 29 6.35 15.98 -11.03
CA SER A 29 6.17 14.95 -10.02
C SER A 29 4.90 15.20 -9.20
N TYR A 30 4.12 14.14 -9.00
CA TYR A 30 2.90 14.17 -8.19
C TYR A 30 2.89 13.06 -7.15
N LEU A 31 2.41 13.38 -5.94
CA LEU A 31 2.24 12.40 -4.87
C LEU A 31 1.26 11.31 -5.28
N SER A 32 0.15 11.67 -5.92
CA SER A 32 -0.86 10.71 -6.37
C SER A 32 -0.26 9.60 -7.25
N ASP A 33 0.57 9.95 -8.23
CA ASP A 33 1.23 8.99 -9.11
C ASP A 33 2.21 8.09 -8.36
N ALA A 34 3.08 8.69 -7.52
CA ALA A 34 4.08 7.97 -6.74
C ALA A 34 3.43 7.01 -5.73
N ALA A 35 2.38 7.46 -5.04
CA ALA A 35 1.65 6.68 -4.06
C ALA A 35 0.84 5.54 -4.69
N ALA A 36 0.18 5.79 -5.83
CA ALA A 36 -0.50 4.74 -6.59
C ALA A 36 0.48 3.68 -7.09
N MET A 37 1.65 4.11 -7.57
CA MET A 37 2.71 3.20 -8.01
C MET A 37 3.24 2.36 -6.84
N LEU A 38 3.55 2.99 -5.69
CA LEU A 38 3.97 2.26 -4.49
C LEU A 38 2.90 1.24 -4.06
N LEU A 39 1.63 1.64 -4.02
CA LEU A 39 0.54 0.75 -3.65
C LEU A 39 0.51 -0.50 -4.55
N ALA A 40 0.59 -0.31 -5.87
CA ALA A 40 0.64 -1.41 -6.82
C ALA A 40 1.87 -2.31 -6.61
N ILE A 41 3.05 -1.72 -6.38
CA ILE A 41 4.28 -2.47 -6.10
C ILE A 41 4.14 -3.29 -4.81
N THR A 42 3.54 -2.75 -3.74
CA THR A 42 3.33 -3.51 -2.50
C THR A 42 2.43 -4.73 -2.72
N MET A 43 1.45 -4.66 -3.62
CA MET A 43 0.60 -5.81 -3.98
C MET A 43 1.37 -6.85 -4.80
N LEU A 44 2.21 -6.41 -5.74
CA LEU A 44 3.03 -7.31 -6.55
C LEU A 44 4.12 -8.02 -5.72
N TYR A 45 4.66 -7.33 -4.71
CA TYR A 45 5.66 -7.88 -3.80
C TYR A 45 5.16 -9.10 -3.01
N GLU A 46 3.86 -9.16 -2.69
CA GLU A 46 3.25 -10.30 -1.98
C GLU A 46 3.42 -11.62 -2.75
N ASP A 47 3.38 -11.54 -4.09
CA ASP A 47 3.54 -12.68 -4.99
C ASP A 47 5.01 -12.87 -5.40
N ASP A 48 5.72 -11.78 -5.69
CA ASP A 48 7.06 -11.78 -6.28
C ASP A 48 8.00 -10.83 -5.52
N HIS A 49 8.94 -11.42 -4.76
CA HIS A 49 9.86 -10.66 -3.91
C HIS A 49 10.92 -9.87 -4.69
N SER A 50 11.06 -10.10 -6.01
CA SER A 50 11.96 -9.31 -6.85
C SER A 50 11.58 -7.82 -6.90
N TRP A 51 10.33 -7.48 -6.55
CA TRP A 51 9.86 -6.11 -6.42
C TRP A 51 10.44 -5.37 -5.20
N GLY A 52 11.10 -6.05 -4.27
CA GLY A 52 11.51 -5.47 -2.98
C GLY A 52 12.42 -4.24 -3.08
N GLU A 53 13.40 -4.26 -3.99
CA GLU A 53 14.30 -3.11 -4.19
C GLU A 53 13.52 -1.88 -4.70
N MET A 54 12.70 -2.07 -5.73
CA MET A 54 11.88 -1.00 -6.29
C MET A 54 10.81 -0.51 -5.30
N MET A 55 10.25 -1.41 -4.49
CA MET A 55 9.31 -1.07 -3.42
C MET A 55 9.95 -0.09 -2.43
N ASN A 56 11.18 -0.37 -1.99
CA ASN A 56 11.91 0.52 -1.08
C ASN A 56 12.26 1.86 -1.74
N ALA A 57 12.77 1.83 -2.97
CA ALA A 57 13.10 3.06 -3.71
C ALA A 57 11.88 3.97 -3.92
N MET A 58 10.73 3.38 -4.28
CA MET A 58 9.48 4.11 -4.46
C MET A 58 8.92 4.61 -3.12
N ALA A 59 9.09 3.85 -2.03
CA ALA A 59 8.71 4.30 -0.69
C ALA A 59 9.50 5.54 -0.26
N ASP A 60 10.81 5.53 -0.49
CA ASP A 60 11.66 6.69 -0.23
C ASP A 60 11.29 7.88 -1.11
N TYR A 61 10.89 7.63 -2.36
CA TYR A 61 10.34 8.69 -3.20
C TYR A 61 9.04 9.28 -2.66
N VAL A 62 8.06 8.45 -2.30
CA VAL A 62 6.79 8.91 -1.72
C VAL A 62 7.04 9.74 -0.46
N ARG A 63 7.96 9.30 0.43
CA ARG A 63 8.30 10.05 1.65
C ARG A 63 8.84 11.46 1.38
N ARG A 64 9.44 11.74 0.22
CA ARG A 64 9.92 13.10 -0.13
C ARG A 64 8.79 14.12 -0.28
N PHE A 65 7.56 13.66 -0.54
CA PHE A 65 6.39 14.53 -0.60
C PHE A 65 5.84 14.90 0.79
N HIS A 66 6.34 14.27 1.85
CA HIS A 66 6.00 14.66 3.21
C HIS A 66 6.87 15.85 3.64
N GLY A 67 6.28 17.03 3.66
CA GLY A 67 6.96 18.28 3.98
C GLY A 67 7.55 18.30 5.39
N SER A 68 8.57 19.14 5.60
CA SER A 68 9.17 19.34 6.92
C SER A 68 8.22 19.97 7.94
N ASP A 69 7.11 20.55 7.48
CA ASP A 69 6.01 21.07 8.30
C ASP A 69 4.96 20.00 8.65
N GLY A 70 5.19 18.74 8.27
CA GLY A 70 4.31 17.61 8.54
C GLY A 70 3.10 17.51 7.59
N ARG A 71 3.08 18.27 6.49
CA ARG A 71 2.00 18.19 5.50
C ARG A 71 2.45 17.47 4.24
N TRP A 72 1.56 16.66 3.71
CA TRP A 72 1.72 16.07 2.38
C TRP A 72 1.61 17.14 1.29
N ILE A 73 2.56 17.11 0.37
CA ILE A 73 2.66 17.98 -0.78
C ILE A 73 2.20 17.18 -2.00
N GLU A 74 1.26 17.69 -2.78
CA GLU A 74 0.86 17.06 -4.04
C GLU A 74 1.93 17.28 -5.09
N SER A 75 2.39 18.53 -5.23
CA SER A 75 3.39 18.93 -6.20
C SER A 75 4.16 20.17 -5.71
N ASP A 76 5.47 20.18 -5.97
CA ASP A 76 6.39 21.29 -5.65
C ASP A 76 7.24 21.62 -6.89
N ALA A 77 6.57 21.93 -8.01
CA ALA A 77 7.23 22.30 -9.25
C ALA A 77 7.81 23.72 -9.15
N GLY A 78 9.06 23.92 -9.58
CA GLY A 78 9.75 25.22 -9.43
C GLY A 78 9.17 26.38 -10.24
N ASP A 79 8.28 26.07 -11.19
CA ASP A 79 7.57 27.01 -12.06
C ASP A 79 6.15 27.36 -11.57
N PHE A 80 5.71 26.76 -10.44
CA PHE A 80 4.38 27.00 -9.87
C PHE A 80 4.43 27.12 -8.33
N MET A 81 3.32 27.53 -7.72
CA MET A 81 3.24 27.52 -6.26
C MET A 81 3.09 26.10 -5.73
N LYS A 82 3.65 25.84 -4.55
CA LYS A 82 3.47 24.58 -3.82
C LYS A 82 1.99 24.22 -3.65
N ILE A 83 1.64 23.01 -4.03
CA ILE A 83 0.28 22.46 -3.91
C ILE A 83 0.27 21.42 -2.80
N TYR A 84 -0.56 21.61 -1.78
CA TYR A 84 -0.74 20.61 -0.72
C TYR A 84 -1.72 19.52 -1.15
N ALA A 85 -1.45 18.29 -0.71
CA ALA A 85 -2.26 17.14 -1.05
C ALA A 85 -3.61 17.16 -0.29
N SER A 86 -4.67 16.78 -1.01
CA SER A 86 -6.00 16.64 -0.43
C SER A 86 -6.13 15.35 0.37
N TRP A 87 -7.02 15.35 1.36
CA TRP A 87 -7.44 14.17 2.12
C TRP A 87 -8.81 13.63 1.68
N PHE A 88 -9.41 14.25 0.66
CA PHE A 88 -10.78 13.95 0.23
C PHE A 88 -10.79 12.86 -0.85
N ASP A 89 -11.32 11.69 -0.51
CA ASP A 89 -11.26 10.44 -1.30
C ASP A 89 -12.39 10.29 -2.34
N HIS A 90 -13.18 11.32 -2.61
CA HIS A 90 -14.31 11.22 -3.54
C HIS A 90 -14.11 12.09 -4.79
N PRO A 91 -14.30 11.56 -6.01
CA PRO A 91 -14.75 10.20 -6.36
C PRO A 91 -13.63 9.15 -6.43
N VAL A 92 -12.38 9.55 -6.24
CA VAL A 92 -11.19 8.68 -6.30
C VAL A 92 -10.36 8.85 -5.03
N PRO A 93 -9.61 7.82 -4.60
CA PRO A 93 -8.70 7.94 -3.46
C PRO A 93 -7.83 9.18 -3.56
N SER A 94 -7.71 9.92 -2.47
CA SER A 94 -6.83 11.06 -2.42
C SER A 94 -5.36 10.62 -2.38
N ALA A 95 -4.47 11.49 -2.84
CA ALA A 95 -3.03 11.23 -2.84
C ALA A 95 -2.50 10.88 -1.45
N VAL A 96 -3.03 11.55 -0.41
CA VAL A 96 -2.64 11.24 0.97
C VAL A 96 -3.11 9.86 1.37
N SER A 97 -4.37 9.51 1.12
CA SER A 97 -4.89 8.19 1.47
C SER A 97 -4.17 7.06 0.74
N LEU A 98 -3.78 7.28 -0.52
CA LEU A 98 -2.91 6.36 -1.26
C LEU A 98 -1.55 6.22 -0.59
N ALA A 99 -0.90 7.34 -0.23
CA ALA A 99 0.44 7.35 0.35
C ALA A 99 0.46 6.63 1.71
N GLU A 100 -0.48 6.99 2.59
CA GLU A 100 -0.61 6.40 3.92
C GLU A 100 -0.89 4.90 3.84
N THR A 101 -1.82 4.48 2.97
CA THR A 101 -2.14 3.05 2.79
C THR A 101 -0.95 2.28 2.23
N ALA A 102 -0.25 2.83 1.22
CA ALA A 102 0.89 2.18 0.60
C ALA A 102 2.07 2.03 1.58
N LEU A 103 2.35 3.06 2.39
CA LEU A 103 3.41 3.03 3.40
C LEU A 103 3.07 2.07 4.56
N THR A 104 1.82 1.98 4.99
CA THR A 104 1.37 0.99 5.98
C THR A 104 1.52 -0.44 5.44
N ARG A 105 1.12 -0.68 4.19
CA ARG A 105 1.31 -1.99 3.55
C ARG A 105 2.79 -2.37 3.47
N LEU A 106 3.65 -1.44 3.05
CA LEU A 106 5.10 -1.63 3.08
C LEU A 106 5.57 -2.04 4.48
N ALA A 107 5.16 -1.32 5.52
CA ALA A 107 5.57 -1.60 6.90
C ALA A 107 5.12 -2.99 7.35
N LEU A 108 3.87 -3.39 7.06
CA LEU A 108 3.37 -4.74 7.34
C LEU A 108 4.20 -5.82 6.63
N LEU A 109 4.48 -5.63 5.33
CA LEU A 109 5.21 -6.59 4.49
C LEU A 109 6.69 -6.71 4.86
N THR A 110 7.28 -5.66 5.43
CA THR A 110 8.68 -5.63 5.87
C THR A 110 8.85 -5.87 7.37
N GLY A 111 7.76 -5.90 8.14
CA GLY A 111 7.79 -6.01 9.59
C GLY A 111 8.30 -4.76 10.31
N ALA A 112 8.24 -3.60 9.65
CA ALA A 112 8.57 -2.31 10.26
C ALA A 112 7.43 -1.81 11.16
N ASP A 113 7.75 -0.82 12.00
CA ASP A 113 6.77 -0.19 12.89
C ASP A 113 5.67 0.52 12.09
N LEU A 114 4.43 0.39 12.59
CA LEU A 114 3.26 1.03 12.01
C LEU A 114 3.03 2.41 12.65
N THR A 115 2.76 3.41 11.82
CA THR A 115 2.22 4.68 12.28
C THR A 115 0.75 4.49 12.64
N PRO A 116 0.31 4.80 13.87
CA PRO A 116 -1.10 4.69 14.24
C PRO A 116 -1.99 5.59 13.37
N ALA A 117 -3.13 5.09 12.93
CA ALA A 117 -4.13 5.83 12.17
C ALA A 117 -5.46 5.89 12.92
N ILE A 118 -6.24 6.96 12.69
CA ILE A 118 -7.53 7.18 13.35
C ILE A 118 -8.61 7.29 12.28
N TYR A 119 -9.75 6.62 12.49
CA TYR A 119 -10.90 6.73 11.59
C TYR A 119 -11.27 8.18 11.27
N ARG A 120 -11.46 8.42 9.98
CA ARG A 120 -11.98 9.68 9.44
C ARG A 120 -13.43 9.50 8.99
N ARG A 121 -14.06 10.64 8.66
CA ARG A 121 -15.48 10.68 8.31
C ARG A 121 -15.80 9.75 7.13
N PRO A 122 -16.77 8.83 7.26
CA PRO A 122 -17.24 8.01 6.14
C PRO A 122 -17.72 8.85 4.95
N TYR A 123 -17.70 8.28 3.75
CA TYR A 123 -17.96 8.90 2.44
C TYR A 123 -16.93 9.95 1.98
N GLN A 124 -16.16 10.52 2.89
CA GLN A 124 -15.11 11.50 2.57
C GLN A 124 -13.71 10.89 2.57
N SER A 125 -13.52 9.83 3.36
CA SER A 125 -12.21 9.23 3.64
C SER A 125 -12.30 7.71 3.65
N ASP A 126 -13.17 7.14 2.82
CA ASP A 126 -13.42 5.69 2.81
C ASP A 126 -12.15 4.91 2.45
N PHE A 127 -11.34 5.43 1.52
CA PHE A 127 -10.07 4.80 1.19
C PHE A 127 -9.05 4.95 2.32
N TYR A 128 -8.94 6.13 2.93
CA TYR A 128 -8.10 6.31 4.13
C TYR A 128 -8.49 5.35 5.25
N ASN A 129 -9.78 5.09 5.46
CA ASN A 129 -10.23 4.22 6.53
C ASN A 129 -9.77 2.76 6.33
N ILE A 130 -9.39 2.34 5.12
CA ILE A 130 -8.69 1.06 4.89
C ILE A 130 -7.33 1.05 5.60
N ASN A 131 -6.59 2.17 5.58
CA ASN A 131 -5.34 2.31 6.32
C ASN A 131 -5.54 2.03 7.82
N VAL A 132 -6.64 2.53 8.39
CA VAL A 132 -6.97 2.30 9.81
C VAL A 132 -7.24 0.81 10.06
N LEU A 133 -7.97 0.13 9.17
CA LEU A 133 -8.19 -1.32 9.27
C LEU A 133 -6.88 -2.10 9.25
N LEU A 134 -5.93 -1.69 8.41
CA LEU A 134 -4.60 -2.30 8.34
C LEU A 134 -3.81 -2.09 9.64
N THR A 135 -3.77 -0.86 10.18
CA THR A 135 -3.04 -0.57 11.42
C THR A 135 -3.67 -1.20 12.67
N GLU A 136 -4.97 -1.51 12.61
CA GLU A 136 -5.71 -2.16 13.69
C GLU A 136 -5.73 -3.69 13.58
N ASP A 137 -4.92 -4.28 12.70
CA ASP A 137 -4.86 -5.74 12.47
C ASP A 137 -6.21 -6.35 12.07
N LEU A 138 -7.10 -5.55 11.44
CA LEU A 138 -8.40 -6.00 10.91
C LEU A 138 -8.29 -6.55 9.48
N PHE A 139 -7.08 -6.64 8.96
CA PHE A 139 -6.71 -7.47 7.81
C PHE A 139 -5.89 -8.66 8.33
N TYR A 140 -6.07 -9.83 7.72
CA TYR A 140 -5.25 -10.98 8.05
C TYR A 140 -3.84 -10.77 7.50
N LEU A 141 -2.82 -10.84 8.35
CA LEU A 141 -1.43 -10.88 7.92
C LEU A 141 -0.90 -12.31 8.05
N TYR A 142 -0.74 -12.98 6.91
CA TYR A 142 -0.09 -14.29 6.83
C TYR A 142 1.41 -14.08 6.67
N THR A 143 2.20 -14.64 7.58
CA THR A 143 3.65 -14.79 7.43
C THR A 143 3.94 -16.25 7.14
N THR A 144 4.43 -16.56 5.94
CA THR A 144 4.69 -17.94 5.49
C THR A 144 5.97 -18.03 4.69
N ARG A 145 6.57 -19.22 4.60
CA ARG A 145 7.76 -19.41 3.74
C ARG A 145 7.42 -19.33 2.26
N ASP A 146 6.28 -19.89 1.89
CA ASP A 146 5.77 -19.98 0.53
C ASP A 146 4.48 -19.19 0.38
N LEU A 147 4.16 -18.78 -0.86
CA LEU A 147 2.90 -18.11 -1.18
C LEU A 147 1.71 -19.04 -0.93
N LEU A 148 0.74 -18.60 -0.15
CA LEU A 148 -0.55 -19.28 -0.06
C LEU A 148 -1.39 -18.95 -1.30
N PRO A 149 -2.14 -19.90 -1.86
CA PRO A 149 -3.08 -19.60 -2.92
C PRO A 149 -4.08 -18.53 -2.47
N TRP A 150 -4.24 -17.45 -3.24
CA TRP A 150 -5.17 -16.36 -2.91
C TRP A 150 -6.62 -16.84 -2.71
N SER A 151 -7.02 -17.90 -3.41
CA SER A 151 -8.35 -18.52 -3.25
C SER A 151 -8.53 -19.27 -1.93
N SER A 152 -7.47 -19.47 -1.15
CA SER A 152 -7.48 -20.21 0.12
C SER A 152 -7.48 -19.31 1.35
N ILE A 153 -7.39 -17.99 1.16
CA ILE A 153 -7.34 -16.99 2.24
C ILE A 153 -8.46 -15.94 2.05
N PRO A 154 -8.89 -15.26 3.12
CA PRO A 154 -9.89 -14.19 3.02
C PRO A 154 -9.47 -13.05 2.08
N VAL A 155 -10.43 -12.33 1.51
CA VAL A 155 -10.17 -11.20 0.61
C VAL A 155 -9.42 -10.04 1.26
N ASN A 156 -9.58 -9.87 2.58
CA ASN A 156 -8.89 -8.87 3.39
C ASN A 156 -7.59 -9.44 3.99
N SER A 157 -6.75 -10.05 3.15
CA SER A 157 -5.49 -10.66 3.58
C SER A 157 -4.29 -9.96 2.95
N LEU A 158 -3.17 -9.98 3.67
CA LEU A 158 -1.83 -9.70 3.19
C LEU A 158 -0.94 -10.92 3.40
N GLN A 159 0.00 -11.13 2.49
CA GLN A 159 0.98 -12.21 2.54
C GLN A 159 2.41 -11.64 2.60
N ARG A 160 3.06 -11.87 3.73
CA ARG A 160 4.47 -11.58 3.96
C ARG A 160 5.27 -12.89 3.92
N ARG A 161 6.45 -12.90 3.29
CA ARG A 161 7.36 -14.04 3.45
C ARG A 161 8.13 -13.97 4.76
N GLY A 162 8.25 -15.09 5.44
CA GLY A 162 9.07 -15.17 6.64
C GLY A 162 8.78 -16.37 7.52
N GLU A 163 9.47 -16.38 8.66
CA GLU A 163 9.36 -17.40 9.71
C GLU A 163 9.39 -16.72 11.09
N PRO A 164 8.78 -17.29 12.14
CA PRO A 164 7.94 -18.49 12.09
C PRO A 164 6.64 -18.25 11.31
N GLU A 165 6.06 -19.31 10.77
CA GLU A 165 4.80 -19.16 10.05
C GLU A 165 3.69 -18.74 11.02
N THR A 166 3.01 -17.64 10.72
CA THR A 166 1.97 -17.06 11.58
C THR A 166 0.81 -16.48 10.79
N VAL A 167 -0.35 -16.39 11.43
CA VAL A 167 -1.48 -15.58 10.98
C VAL A 167 -1.85 -14.62 12.10
N CYS A 168 -1.84 -13.32 11.81
CA CYS A 168 -2.24 -12.27 12.72
C CYS A 168 -3.56 -11.63 12.25
N TYR A 169 -4.53 -11.51 13.15
CA TYR A 169 -5.80 -10.85 12.93
C TYR A 169 -6.43 -10.46 14.27
N ASP A 170 -7.08 -9.31 14.33
CA ASP A 170 -7.76 -8.77 15.51
C ASP A 170 -6.84 -8.78 16.75
N LYS A 171 -5.62 -8.24 16.57
CA LYS A 171 -4.56 -8.15 17.59
C LYS A 171 -4.06 -9.49 18.14
N VAL A 172 -4.42 -10.62 17.51
CA VAL A 172 -3.99 -11.96 17.92
C VAL A 172 -3.18 -12.61 16.80
N CYS A 173 -1.96 -13.04 17.12
CA CYS A 173 -1.12 -13.85 16.23
C CYS A 173 -1.11 -15.31 16.66
N ARG A 174 -1.30 -16.23 15.71
CA ARG A 174 -1.26 -17.68 15.92
C ARG A 174 -0.22 -18.30 14.99
N THR A 175 0.40 -19.40 15.41
CA THR A 175 1.27 -20.18 14.52
C THR A 175 0.46 -20.75 13.35
N ALA A 176 0.84 -20.42 12.12
CA ALA A 176 0.27 -21.01 10.93
C ALA A 176 0.81 -22.45 10.85
N GLY A 177 -0.04 -23.42 11.17
CA GLY A 177 0.37 -24.81 11.41
C GLY A 177 -0.48 -25.55 12.44
N LEU A 178 -1.36 -24.85 13.18
CA LEU A 178 -2.30 -25.44 14.15
C LEU A 178 -3.68 -24.76 14.08
N GLN A 179 -4.40 -25.02 12.98
CA GLN A 179 -5.87 -25.01 12.87
C GLN A 179 -6.19 -25.76 11.57
N ASP A 180 -6.13 -27.09 11.60
CA ASP A 180 -7.26 -28.00 11.87
C ASP A 180 -8.37 -27.85 10.81
N ARG A 181 -8.55 -28.94 10.05
CA ARG A 181 -9.56 -29.13 8.99
C ARG A 181 -10.97 -29.30 9.58
N THR A 182 -11.30 -28.59 10.65
CA THR A 182 -12.47 -28.87 11.50
C THR A 182 -13.20 -27.61 11.95
N THR A 183 -13.51 -26.70 11.02
CA THR A 183 -14.64 -25.77 11.22
C THR A 183 -15.37 -25.44 9.93
N GLU A 184 -15.55 -26.44 9.06
CA GLU A 184 -16.71 -26.48 8.15
C GLU A 184 -17.68 -27.56 8.66
N ARG A 185 -18.39 -27.29 9.75
CA ARG A 185 -19.66 -27.99 10.11
C ARG A 185 -20.34 -27.37 11.33
N SER A 186 -21.01 -26.24 11.09
CA SER A 186 -22.26 -25.83 11.74
C SER A 186 -22.58 -24.45 11.14
N GLY A 187 -23.44 -24.32 10.14
CA GLY A 187 -24.87 -24.58 10.30
C GLY A 187 -25.51 -23.43 11.08
N SER A 188 -26.00 -22.41 10.37
CA SER A 188 -27.17 -21.64 10.82
C SER A 188 -27.90 -21.07 9.61
N PRO A 189 -29.16 -21.48 9.37
CA PRO A 189 -30.03 -20.88 8.37
C PRO A 189 -30.87 -19.80 9.06
N TYR A 190 -30.52 -18.53 8.88
CA TYR A 190 -31.46 -17.40 8.98
C TYR A 190 -31.00 -16.31 8.02
#